data_AF-A0A9D3MQC7-F1
#
_entry.id   AF-A0A9D3MQC7-F1
#
_cell.length_a   1.000
_cell.length_b   1.000
_cell.length_c   1.000
_cell.angle_alpha   90.00
_cell.angle_beta   90.00
_cell.angle_gamma   90.00
#
_symmetry.space_group_name_H-M   'P 1'
#
loop_
_entity.id
_entity.type
_entity.pdbx_description
1 polymer ?
#
loop_
_entity_poly.entity_id
_entity_poly.type
_entity_poly.pdbx_seq_one_letter_code
_entity_poly.pdbx_strand_id
1 'polypeptide(L)'
;MEHMTDMDTHFSEILDEFMRSALVIWVHLFDNVVDGEGDGPLATQYLEVNSSSQHPQHKYLRLTNGIFLNEVMRVIDPNPKVEQICRNENNDEVLRVQNFSVLNRHLRSYYQEDLQQLLLMPLPNVAVLGRDPLTEAAVEELRKLLLLLLGCAVQCERKEEFIQQIQSLDIETQAAIATCIQEVTQDPCNVLPRQWGS
;
A
#
# COMPACT_ATOMS: atom_id res chain seq x y z
N MET A 1 18.46 -25.86 19.89
CA MET A 1 17.08 -25.88 19.36
C MET A 1 16.29 -24.62 19.78
N GLU A 2 16.78 -23.83 20.74
CA GLU A 2 16.11 -22.60 21.24
C GLU A 2 16.35 -21.33 20.38
N HIS A 3 17.41 -21.28 19.56
CA HIS A 3 17.70 -20.11 18.71
C HIS A 3 16.82 -19.99 17.45
N MET A 4 16.14 -21.05 17.02
CA MET A 4 15.33 -21.03 15.79
C MET A 4 13.93 -20.43 16.03
N THR A 5 13.37 -20.62 17.23
CA THR A 5 12.02 -20.15 17.60
C THR A 5 11.97 -18.66 17.96
N ASP A 6 13.09 -18.08 18.37
CA ASP A 6 13.19 -16.67 18.77
C ASP A 6 13.11 -15.72 17.56
N MET A 7 13.75 -16.11 16.45
CA MET A 7 13.76 -15.34 15.20
C MET A 7 12.37 -15.28 14.54
N ASP A 8 11.61 -16.38 14.57
CA ASP A 8 10.23 -16.42 14.07
C ASP A 8 9.28 -15.61 14.97
N THR A 9 9.54 -15.57 16.28
CA THR A 9 8.76 -14.77 17.24
C THR A 9 9.00 -13.28 17.05
N HIS A 10 10.26 -12.86 16.93
CA HIS A 10 10.64 -11.47 16.68
C HIS A 10 10.03 -10.93 15.38
N PHE A 11 10.10 -11.69 14.28
CA PHE A 11 9.46 -11.27 13.03
C PHE A 11 7.93 -11.20 13.16
N SER A 12 7.30 -12.12 13.90
CA SER A 12 5.86 -12.06 14.16
C SER A 12 5.46 -10.80 14.93
N GLU A 13 6.29 -10.30 15.84
CA GLU A 13 6.05 -9.05 16.57
C GLU A 13 6.15 -7.84 15.63
N ILE A 14 7.22 -7.76 14.82
CA ILE A 14 7.37 -6.72 13.79
C ILE A 14 6.18 -6.71 12.84
N LEU A 15 5.75 -7.89 12.40
CA LEU A 15 4.63 -8.04 11.49
C LEU A 15 3.32 -7.57 12.13
N ASP A 16 3.05 -7.95 13.39
CA ASP A 16 1.84 -7.52 14.10
C ASP A 16 1.84 -6.00 14.32
N GLU A 17 2.97 -5.43 14.72
CA GLU A 17 3.13 -3.97 14.87
C GLU A 17 2.88 -3.25 13.53
N PHE A 18 3.50 -3.73 12.45
CA PHE A 18 3.32 -3.17 11.12
C PHE A 18 1.85 -3.26 10.66
N MET A 19 1.18 -4.40 10.89
CA MET A 19 -0.21 -4.59 10.48
C MET A 19 -1.20 -3.74 11.28
N ARG A 20 -0.80 -3.19 12.43
CA ARG A 20 -1.56 -2.20 13.22
C ARG A 20 -1.20 -0.76 12.88
N SER A 21 -0.22 -0.54 12.00
CA SER A 21 0.21 0.81 11.63
C SER A 21 -0.87 1.57 10.87
N ALA A 22 -0.81 2.89 10.97
CA ALA A 22 -1.82 3.76 10.36
C ALA A 22 -1.87 3.66 8.82
N LEU A 23 -0.74 3.35 8.17
CA LEU A 23 -0.66 3.10 6.73
C LEU A 23 -1.45 1.83 6.33
N VAL A 24 -1.37 0.78 7.14
CA VAL A 24 -2.11 -0.48 6.88
C VAL A 24 -3.60 -0.28 7.15
N ILE A 25 -3.96 0.43 8.23
CA ILE A 25 -5.37 0.78 8.49
C ILE A 25 -5.96 1.58 7.33
N TRP A 26 -5.22 2.59 6.85
CA TRP A 26 -5.65 3.41 5.71
C TRP A 26 -5.83 2.60 4.43
N VAL A 27 -4.87 1.76 4.04
CA VAL A 27 -4.97 1.03 2.77
C VAL A 27 -6.12 0.01 2.78
N HIS A 28 -6.48 -0.52 3.96
CA HIS A 28 -7.63 -1.42 4.10
C HIS A 28 -8.98 -0.73 3.92
N LEU A 29 -9.06 0.60 3.89
CA LEU A 29 -10.29 1.30 3.50
C LEU A 29 -10.71 1.00 2.05
N PHE A 30 -9.76 0.56 1.22
CA PHE A 30 -9.99 0.17 -0.16
C PHE A 30 -10.48 -1.28 -0.33
N ASP A 31 -10.51 -2.10 0.73
CA ASP A 31 -10.89 -3.51 0.64
C ASP A 31 -12.25 -3.68 -0.07
N ASN A 32 -13.26 -2.91 0.35
CA ASN A 32 -14.61 -2.96 -0.23
C ASN A 32 -14.69 -2.35 -1.64
N VAL A 33 -13.76 -1.47 -1.99
CA VAL A 33 -13.75 -0.77 -3.28
C VAL A 33 -13.17 -1.65 -4.37
N VAL A 34 -12.08 -2.36 -4.06
CA VAL A 34 -11.36 -3.23 -4.99
C VAL A 34 -12.07 -4.56 -5.21
N ASP A 35 -12.71 -5.10 -4.17
CA ASP A 35 -13.45 -6.37 -4.28
C ASP A 35 -14.86 -6.19 -4.93
N GLY A 36 -15.24 -4.96 -5.31
CA GLY A 36 -16.60 -4.56 -5.71
C GLY A 36 -16.99 -4.73 -7.19
N GLU A 37 -16.18 -5.33 -8.06
CA GLU A 37 -16.55 -5.61 -9.48
C GLU A 37 -17.23 -6.98 -9.69
N GLY A 38 -17.93 -7.50 -8.67
CA GLY A 38 -18.79 -8.67 -8.77
C GLY A 38 -20.25 -8.31 -8.47
N ASP A 39 -21.07 -8.24 -9.51
CA ASP A 39 -22.53 -8.05 -9.54
C ASP A 39 -23.30 -8.46 -8.25
N GLY A 40 -23.98 -7.51 -7.59
CA GLY A 40 -25.03 -7.79 -6.60
C GLY A 40 -25.11 -6.84 -5.38
N PRO A 41 -26.28 -6.26 -5.05
CA PRO A 41 -26.45 -5.45 -3.85
C PRO A 41 -26.68 -6.37 -2.64
N LEU A 42 -25.72 -6.43 -1.71
CA LEU A 42 -25.89 -6.83 -0.29
C LEU A 42 -24.52 -6.97 0.38
N ALA A 43 -23.88 -5.84 0.72
CA ALA A 43 -22.76 -5.83 1.69
C ALA A 43 -23.02 -4.87 2.84
N THR A 44 -24.29 -4.64 3.16
CA THR A 44 -24.69 -4.12 4.47
C THR A 44 -25.52 -5.21 5.13
N GLN A 45 -24.95 -5.77 6.20
CA GLN A 45 -25.65 -6.52 7.24
C GLN A 45 -25.98 -7.99 6.94
N TYR A 46 -24.97 -8.87 6.97
CA TYR A 46 -25.05 -10.10 7.75
C TYR A 46 -23.70 -10.41 8.39
N LEU A 47 -23.77 -10.75 9.67
CA LEU A 47 -22.74 -11.37 10.48
C LEU A 47 -22.06 -12.52 9.73
N GLU A 48 -20.89 -12.31 9.11
CA GLU A 48 -19.92 -13.40 8.94
C GLU A 48 -19.18 -13.62 10.26
N VAL A 49 -19.93 -14.14 11.23
CA VAL A 49 -19.39 -14.82 12.41
C VAL A 49 -18.98 -16.22 11.96
N ASN A 50 -17.99 -16.31 11.06
CA ASN A 50 -17.16 -17.50 10.83
C ASN A 50 -16.04 -17.21 9.82
N SER A 51 -15.03 -16.46 10.28
CA SER A 51 -13.64 -16.65 9.86
C SER A 51 -12.80 -16.32 11.07
N SER A 52 -12.66 -17.31 11.96
CA SER A 52 -11.80 -17.27 13.12
C SER A 52 -10.46 -16.64 12.75
N SER A 53 -10.18 -15.43 13.26
CA SER A 53 -8.86 -14.81 13.23
C SER A 53 -8.11 -14.97 11.89
N GLN A 54 -8.42 -14.17 10.87
CA GLN A 54 -7.47 -14.05 9.74
C GLN A 54 -6.15 -13.51 10.30
N HIS A 55 -5.18 -14.41 10.46
CA HIS A 55 -3.86 -14.16 11.02
C HIS A 55 -3.25 -12.91 10.35
N PRO A 56 -2.56 -12.00 11.06
CA PRO A 56 -1.93 -10.80 10.47
C PRO A 56 -1.13 -11.11 9.20
N GLN A 57 -0.49 -12.27 9.17
CA GLN A 57 0.22 -12.80 8.00
C GLN A 57 -0.66 -12.99 6.75
N HIS A 58 -1.90 -13.46 6.86
CA HIS A 58 -2.78 -13.61 5.70
C HIS A 58 -3.11 -12.26 5.06
N LYS A 59 -3.45 -11.28 5.89
CA LYS A 59 -3.69 -9.90 5.45
C LYS A 59 -2.43 -9.28 4.83
N TYR A 60 -1.28 -9.52 5.45
CA TYR A 60 0.01 -9.10 4.92
C TYR A 60 0.34 -9.74 3.56
N LEU A 61 0.06 -11.03 3.39
CA LEU A 61 0.25 -11.73 2.11
C LEU A 61 -0.66 -11.18 1.00
N ARG A 62 -1.84 -10.66 1.34
CA ARG A 62 -2.69 -9.94 0.38
C ARG A 62 -2.06 -8.61 -0.06
N LEU A 63 -1.41 -7.88 0.85
CA LEU A 63 -0.68 -6.66 0.49
C LEU A 63 0.56 -6.97 -0.35
N THR A 64 1.24 -8.09 -0.06
CA THR A 64 2.49 -8.48 -0.72
C THR A 64 2.33 -9.27 -2.02
N ASN A 65 1.11 -9.63 -2.43
CA ASN A 65 0.88 -10.31 -3.72
C ASN A 65 1.00 -9.37 -4.95
N GLY A 66 1.10 -8.06 -4.70
CA GLY A 66 1.21 -7.02 -5.72
C GLY A 66 -0.07 -6.77 -6.53
N ILE A 67 -1.15 -7.54 -6.35
CA ILE A 67 -2.41 -7.33 -7.08
C ILE A 67 -3.20 -6.21 -6.41
N PHE A 68 -3.49 -6.36 -5.11
CA PHE A 68 -4.34 -5.43 -4.37
C PHE A 68 -3.84 -3.98 -4.46
N LEU A 69 -2.55 -3.77 -4.23
CA LEU A 69 -1.96 -2.42 -4.26
C LEU A 69 -1.93 -1.80 -5.66
N ASN A 70 -1.86 -2.60 -6.72
CA ASN A 70 -2.04 -2.08 -8.08
C ASN A 70 -3.49 -1.63 -8.31
N GLU A 71 -4.48 -2.37 -7.81
CA GLU A 71 -5.88 -1.94 -7.90
C GLU A 71 -6.15 -0.67 -7.09
N VAL A 72 -5.57 -0.55 -5.89
CA VAL A 72 -5.62 0.70 -5.11
C VAL A 72 -5.06 1.87 -5.92
N MET A 73 -3.90 1.69 -6.58
CA MET A 73 -3.33 2.73 -7.44
C MET A 73 -4.26 3.09 -8.61
N ARG A 74 -4.99 2.12 -9.18
CA ARG A 74 -5.97 2.37 -10.25
C ARG A 74 -7.24 3.08 -9.76
N VAL A 75 -7.63 2.90 -8.51
CA VAL A 75 -8.71 3.69 -7.89
C VAL A 75 -8.27 5.15 -7.71
N ILE A 76 -7.01 5.37 -7.34
CA ILE A 76 -6.41 6.70 -7.15
C ILE A 76 -6.19 7.41 -8.50
N ASP A 77 -5.60 6.70 -9.46
CA ASP A 77 -5.34 7.16 -10.82
C ASP A 77 -5.93 6.16 -11.84
N PRO A 78 -7.17 6.40 -12.31
CA PRO A 78 -7.86 5.55 -13.27
C PRO A 78 -7.26 5.56 -14.68
N ASN A 79 -6.20 6.33 -14.94
CA ASN A 79 -5.53 6.38 -16.24
C ASN A 79 -4.17 5.65 -16.23
N PRO A 80 -4.13 4.33 -15.94
CA PRO A 80 -2.87 3.60 -15.96
C PRO A 80 -2.32 3.64 -17.38
N LYS A 81 -1.11 4.19 -17.53
CA LYS A 81 -0.34 4.13 -18.77
C LYS A 81 0.06 2.66 -19.02
N VAL A 82 -0.87 1.91 -19.59
CA VAL A 82 -0.73 0.75 -20.49
C VAL A 82 -0.42 -0.64 -19.90
N GLU A 83 -0.23 -0.85 -18.59
CA GLU A 83 0.19 -2.19 -18.12
C GLU A 83 -0.89 -3.02 -17.40
N GLN A 84 -1.05 -4.28 -17.86
CA GLN A 84 -1.96 -5.27 -17.27
C GLN A 84 -1.36 -5.89 -16.00
N ILE A 85 -2.18 -5.99 -14.95
CA ILE A 85 -1.85 -6.70 -13.71
C ILE A 85 -1.94 -8.21 -14.00
N CYS A 86 -0.90 -8.96 -13.64
CA CYS A 86 -0.89 -10.40 -13.85
C CYS A 86 -1.54 -11.10 -12.66
N ARG A 87 -2.77 -11.58 -12.87
CA ARG A 87 -3.53 -12.39 -11.91
C ARG A 87 -3.31 -13.87 -12.25
N ASN A 88 -2.52 -14.58 -11.46
CA ASN A 88 -2.39 -16.04 -11.55
C ASN A 88 -2.58 -16.61 -10.13
N GLU A 89 -3.26 -17.74 -10.02
CA GLU A 89 -3.65 -18.37 -8.75
C GLU A 89 -2.44 -18.87 -7.94
N ASN A 90 -1.30 -19.11 -8.60
CA ASN A 90 -0.12 -19.72 -7.96
C ASN A 90 0.76 -18.76 -7.15
N ASN A 91 0.43 -17.45 -7.05
CA ASN A 91 1.21 -16.44 -6.32
C ASN A 91 2.73 -16.64 -6.46
N ASP A 92 3.20 -16.75 -7.69
CA ASP A 92 4.62 -16.99 -8.01
C ASP A 92 5.46 -15.75 -7.65
N GLU A 93 6.68 -15.96 -7.13
CA GLU A 93 7.68 -14.92 -6.93
C GLU A 93 7.80 -14.02 -8.16
N VAL A 94 7.90 -14.62 -9.35
CA VAL A 94 8.10 -13.88 -10.61
C VAL A 94 6.93 -12.93 -10.84
N LEU A 95 5.70 -13.37 -10.53
CA LEU A 95 4.51 -12.56 -10.69
C LEU A 95 4.42 -11.45 -9.65
N ARG A 96 4.79 -11.71 -8.39
CA ARG A 96 4.86 -10.66 -7.37
C ARG A 96 5.85 -9.57 -7.79
N VAL A 97 7.07 -9.96 -8.20
CA VAL A 97 8.09 -9.03 -8.68
C VAL A 97 7.58 -8.23 -9.88
N GLN A 98 6.90 -8.89 -10.83
CA GLN A 98 6.31 -8.22 -11.99
C GLN A 98 5.22 -7.22 -11.57
N ASN A 99 4.27 -7.63 -10.73
CA ASN A 99 3.19 -6.77 -10.26
C ASN A 99 3.73 -5.54 -9.51
N PHE A 100 4.74 -5.70 -8.65
CA PHE A 100 5.38 -4.55 -8.00
C PHE A 100 6.15 -3.66 -8.97
N SER A 101 6.73 -4.23 -10.03
CA SER A 101 7.39 -3.46 -11.08
C SER A 101 6.39 -2.59 -11.85
N VAL A 102 5.20 -3.13 -12.14
CA VAL A 102 4.08 -2.36 -12.72
C VAL A 102 3.72 -1.19 -11.80
N LEU A 103 3.51 -1.45 -10.52
CA LEU A 103 3.13 -0.44 -9.53
C LEU A 103 4.19 0.65 -9.37
N ASN A 104 5.47 0.27 -9.25
CA ASN A 104 6.56 1.22 -9.13
C ASN A 104 6.65 2.16 -10.34
N ARG A 105 6.43 1.67 -11.56
CA ARG A 105 6.41 2.53 -12.74
C ARG A 105 5.19 3.45 -12.72
N HIS A 106 4.01 2.96 -12.33
CA HIS A 106 2.81 3.78 -12.22
C HIS A 106 3.03 4.91 -11.20
N LEU A 107 3.49 4.60 -10.00
CA LEU A 107 3.86 5.58 -8.98
C LEU A 107 4.85 6.61 -9.53
N ARG A 108 5.94 6.14 -10.16
CA ARG A 108 6.96 7.05 -10.71
C ARG A 108 6.40 8.01 -11.75
N SER A 109 5.64 7.49 -12.71
CA SER A 109 5.00 8.33 -13.73
C SER A 109 4.03 9.31 -13.11
N TYR A 110 3.22 8.89 -12.15
CA TYR A 110 2.25 9.76 -11.49
C TYR A 110 2.93 10.92 -10.73
N TYR A 111 3.95 10.63 -9.92
CA TYR A 111 4.71 11.69 -9.24
C TYR A 111 5.38 12.66 -10.21
N GLN A 112 5.96 12.15 -11.30
CA GLN A 112 6.76 12.98 -12.22
C GLN A 112 5.92 13.75 -13.24
N GLU A 113 4.86 13.14 -13.77
CA GLU A 113 4.09 13.64 -14.90
C GLU A 113 2.81 14.34 -14.44
N ASP A 114 2.11 13.78 -13.46
CA ASP A 114 0.82 14.29 -13.00
C ASP A 114 1.01 15.29 -11.85
N LEU A 115 1.79 14.91 -10.82
CA LEU A 115 2.10 15.81 -9.70
C LEU A 115 3.21 16.82 -10.00
N GLN A 116 4.00 16.62 -11.05
CA GLN A 116 5.18 17.42 -11.37
C GLN A 116 6.15 17.56 -10.16
N GLN A 117 6.36 16.45 -9.45
CA GLN A 117 7.26 16.34 -8.30
C GLN A 117 8.42 15.40 -8.61
N LEU A 118 9.60 15.72 -8.08
CA LEU A 118 10.74 14.82 -8.09
C LEU A 118 10.72 13.99 -6.81
N LEU A 119 10.56 12.67 -6.96
CA LEU A 119 10.71 11.73 -5.87
C LEU A 119 12.20 11.51 -5.57
N LEU A 120 12.64 11.91 -4.37
CA LEU A 120 14.00 11.73 -3.88
C LEU A 120 14.15 10.46 -3.03
N MET A 121 13.07 10.06 -2.34
CA MET A 121 13.05 8.76 -1.69
C MET A 121 13.15 7.63 -2.74
N PRO A 122 13.92 6.56 -2.47
CA PRO A 122 14.03 5.45 -3.40
C PRO A 122 12.69 4.73 -3.54
N LEU A 123 12.34 4.35 -4.77
CA LEU A 123 11.21 3.45 -5.01
C LEU A 123 11.43 2.11 -4.30
N PRO A 124 10.35 1.42 -3.88
CA PRO A 124 10.45 0.14 -3.21
C PRO A 124 11.21 -0.90 -4.02
N ASN A 125 12.06 -1.69 -3.37
CA ASN A 125 12.81 -2.75 -4.01
C ASN A 125 11.90 -3.96 -4.29
N VAL A 126 11.44 -4.06 -5.54
CA VAL A 126 10.52 -5.11 -6.01
C VAL A 126 11.06 -6.53 -5.85
N ALA A 127 12.38 -6.72 -5.86
CA ALA A 127 12.98 -8.03 -5.62
C ALA A 127 12.86 -8.42 -4.14
N VAL A 128 13.10 -7.49 -3.22
CA VAL A 128 12.92 -7.75 -1.78
C VAL A 128 11.46 -8.10 -1.47
N LEU A 129 10.50 -7.32 -2.00
CA LEU A 129 9.07 -7.58 -1.82
C LEU A 129 8.58 -8.89 -2.49
N GLY A 130 9.07 -9.18 -3.69
CA GLY A 130 8.56 -10.28 -4.49
C GLY A 130 9.17 -11.64 -4.16
N ARG A 131 10.46 -11.70 -3.81
CA ARG A 131 11.16 -12.98 -3.55
C ARG A 131 10.76 -13.60 -2.23
N ASP A 132 10.95 -12.86 -1.14
CA ASP A 132 10.64 -13.33 0.21
C ASP A 132 9.91 -12.23 0.98
N PRO A 133 8.56 -12.22 0.92
CA PRO A 133 7.77 -11.19 1.57
C PRO A 133 7.82 -11.31 3.10
N LEU A 134 8.19 -12.45 3.68
CA LEU A 134 8.18 -12.66 5.13
C LEU A 134 9.53 -12.30 5.78
N THR A 135 10.02 -11.10 5.47
CA THR A 135 11.27 -10.56 6.00
C THR A 135 11.07 -9.14 6.49
N GLU A 136 11.85 -8.71 7.49
CA GLU A 136 11.84 -7.33 7.98
C GLU A 136 12.13 -6.33 6.84
N ALA A 137 13.07 -6.66 5.96
CA ALA A 137 13.36 -5.85 4.78
C ALA A 137 12.13 -5.69 3.87
N ALA A 138 11.35 -6.75 3.62
CA ALA A 138 10.12 -6.65 2.84
C ALA A 138 9.04 -5.81 3.53
N VAL A 139 8.94 -5.86 4.86
CA VAL A 139 8.05 -4.98 5.64
C VAL A 139 8.43 -3.51 5.44
N GLU A 140 9.72 -3.18 5.48
CA GLU A 140 10.21 -1.80 5.23
C GLU A 140 9.96 -1.34 3.79
N GLU A 141 10.18 -2.20 2.81
CA GLU A 141 9.86 -1.90 1.41
C GLU A 141 8.36 -1.68 1.20
N LEU A 142 7.52 -2.46 1.89
CA LEU A 142 6.07 -2.31 1.83
C LEU A 142 5.61 -1.02 2.51
N ARG A 143 6.21 -0.64 3.64
CA ARG A 143 5.93 0.63 4.31
C ARG A 143 6.20 1.81 3.37
N LYS A 144 7.36 1.82 2.69
CA LYS A 144 7.68 2.83 1.67
C LYS A 144 6.65 2.84 0.53
N LEU A 145 6.21 1.68 0.08
CA LEU A 145 5.20 1.56 -0.98
C LEU A 145 3.85 2.15 -0.55
N LEU A 146 3.37 1.83 0.65
CA LEU A 146 2.12 2.36 1.20
C LEU A 146 2.19 3.87 1.42
N LEU A 147 3.34 4.38 1.87
CA LEU A 147 3.58 5.81 2.04
C LEU A 147 3.46 6.57 0.70
N LEU A 148 4.06 6.04 -0.37
CA LEU A 148 3.95 6.61 -1.71
C LEU A 148 2.51 6.58 -2.23
N LEU A 149 1.78 5.48 -2.02
CA LEU A 149 0.37 5.39 -2.39
C LEU A 149 -0.49 6.43 -1.66
N LEU A 150 -0.26 6.63 -0.36
CA LEU A 150 -0.94 7.67 0.42
C LEU A 150 -0.64 9.05 -0.16
N GLY A 151 0.62 9.33 -0.52
CA GLY A 151 1.02 10.57 -1.16
C GLY A 151 0.33 10.81 -2.51
N CYS A 152 0.11 9.77 -3.31
CA CYS A 152 -0.71 9.87 -4.51
C CYS A 152 -2.17 10.18 -4.18
N ALA A 153 -2.78 9.46 -3.24
CA ALA A 153 -4.19 9.60 -2.88
C ALA A 153 -4.54 11.01 -2.38
N VAL A 154 -3.71 11.60 -1.51
CA VAL A 154 -3.99 12.93 -0.93
C VAL A 154 -3.66 14.09 -1.86
N GLN A 155 -3.02 13.81 -3.01
CA GLN A 155 -2.65 14.80 -4.02
C GLN A 155 -3.38 14.59 -5.36
N CYS A 156 -4.23 13.58 -5.49
CA CYS A 156 -5.01 13.33 -6.70
C CYS A 156 -6.20 14.28 -6.87
N GLU A 157 -6.86 14.21 -8.03
CA GLU A 157 -8.05 15.02 -8.34
C GLU A 157 -9.22 14.75 -7.39
N ARG A 158 -9.35 13.50 -6.91
CA ARG A 158 -10.42 13.05 -5.99
C ARG A 158 -9.97 13.02 -4.52
N LYS A 159 -8.91 13.76 -4.18
CA LYS A 159 -8.31 13.74 -2.82
C LYS A 159 -9.32 13.98 -1.71
N GLU A 160 -10.34 14.81 -1.92
CA GLU A 160 -11.36 15.13 -0.91
C GLU A 160 -12.09 13.87 -0.44
N GLU A 161 -12.35 12.90 -1.33
CA GLU A 161 -12.96 11.62 -0.98
C GLU A 161 -12.05 10.80 -0.05
N PHE A 162 -10.76 10.73 -0.37
CA PHE A 162 -9.78 10.00 0.44
C PHE A 162 -9.51 10.70 1.79
N ILE A 163 -9.49 12.03 1.82
CA ILE A 163 -9.36 12.81 3.06
C ILE A 163 -10.57 12.59 3.96
N GLN A 164 -11.80 12.56 3.42
CA GLN A 164 -13.00 12.25 4.18
C GLN A 164 -12.97 10.83 4.77
N GLN A 165 -12.47 9.85 4.00
CA GLN A 165 -12.27 8.49 4.51
C GLN A 165 -11.28 8.48 5.68
N ILE A 166 -10.15 9.19 5.57
CA ILE A 166 -9.17 9.34 6.66
C ILE A 166 -9.82 9.99 7.90
N GLN A 167 -10.62 11.05 7.71
CA GLN A 167 -11.30 11.76 8.80
C GLN A 167 -12.36 10.91 9.54
N SER A 168 -12.77 9.77 8.97
CA SER A 168 -13.69 8.83 9.62
C SER A 168 -13.00 7.87 10.60
N LEU A 169 -11.66 7.81 10.60
CA LEU A 169 -10.86 6.97 11.49
C LEU A 169 -10.81 7.55 12.92
N ASP A 170 -10.25 6.82 13.88
CA ASP A 170 -9.99 7.36 15.21
C ASP A 170 -8.88 8.44 15.20
N ILE A 171 -8.86 9.28 16.23
CA ILE A 171 -7.99 10.46 16.30
C ILE A 171 -6.50 10.08 16.29
N GLU A 172 -6.12 8.97 16.92
CA GLU A 172 -4.72 8.52 16.99
C GLU A 172 -4.24 8.10 15.61
N THR A 173 -5.05 7.31 14.91
CA THR A 173 -4.78 6.91 13.51
C THR A 173 -4.73 8.12 12.58
N GLN A 174 -5.66 9.07 12.71
CA GLN A 174 -5.65 10.30 11.92
C GLN A 174 -4.35 11.11 12.09
N ALA A 175 -3.89 11.27 13.34
CA ALA A 175 -2.66 12.00 13.64
C ALA A 175 -1.42 11.30 13.07
N ALA A 176 -1.38 9.96 13.16
CA ALA A 176 -0.32 9.16 12.56
C ALA A 176 -0.31 9.27 11.02
N ILE A 177 -1.47 9.18 10.36
CA ILE A 177 -1.60 9.40 8.90
C ILE A 177 -1.17 10.82 8.53
N ALA A 178 -1.54 11.83 9.31
CA ALA A 178 -1.13 13.21 9.05
C ALA A 178 0.40 13.36 9.05
N THR A 179 1.10 12.64 9.92
CA THR A 179 2.57 12.60 9.95
C THR A 179 3.11 11.96 8.67
N CYS A 180 2.55 10.83 8.23
CA CYS A 180 2.91 10.20 6.96
C CYS A 180 2.66 11.11 5.75
N ILE A 181 1.55 11.86 5.75
CA ILE A 181 1.26 12.83 4.68
C ILE A 181 2.34 13.91 4.65
N GLN A 182 2.73 14.47 5.80
CA GLN A 182 3.79 15.47 5.86
C GLN A 182 5.11 14.90 5.32
N GLU A 183 5.46 13.68 5.71
CA GLU A 183 6.67 12.97 5.26
C GLU A 183 6.71 12.81 3.73
N VAL A 184 5.58 12.48 3.09
CA VAL A 184 5.54 12.17 1.65
C VAL A 184 5.10 13.33 0.75
N THR A 185 4.78 14.49 1.33
CA THR A 185 4.33 15.67 0.55
C THR A 185 5.09 16.96 0.86
N GLN A 186 5.72 17.06 2.03
CA GLN A 186 6.36 18.29 2.51
C GLN A 186 7.83 18.12 2.88
N ASP A 187 8.30 16.89 3.15
CA ASP A 187 9.71 16.64 3.47
C ASP A 187 10.58 16.79 2.20
N PRO A 188 11.48 17.80 2.14
CA PRO A 188 12.35 18.01 1.00
C PRO A 188 13.40 16.91 0.84
N CYS A 189 13.59 16.02 1.82
CA CYS A 189 14.42 14.82 1.69
C CYS A 189 13.72 13.74 0.84
N ASN A 190 12.39 13.76 0.79
CA ASN A 190 11.58 12.72 0.14
C ASN A 190 10.99 13.21 -1.19
N VAL A 191 10.50 14.45 -1.25
CA VAL A 191 9.88 15.02 -2.45
C VAL A 191 10.29 16.47 -2.65
N LEU A 192 10.53 16.85 -3.89
CA LEU A 192 10.72 18.24 -4.28
C LEU A 192 9.68 18.63 -5.33
N PRO A 193 8.93 19.73 -5.11
CA PRO A 193 8.19 20.37 -6.19
C PRO A 193 9.16 20.71 -7.32
N ARG A 194 8.78 20.47 -8.59
CA ARG A 194 9.56 20.97 -9.71
C ARG A 194 9.56 22.50 -9.65
N GLN A 195 10.66 23.08 -9.19
CA GLN A 195 10.87 24.52 -9.28
C GLN A 195 11.01 24.87 -10.77
N TRP A 196 10.07 25.63 -11.31
CA TRP A 196 10.32 26.33 -12.57
C TRP A 196 11.33 27.44 -12.30
N GLY A 197 12.50 27.33 -12.93
CA GLY A 197 13.42 28.44 -13.05
C GLY A 197 12.69 29.61 -13.71
N SER A 198 12.76 30.78 -13.07
CA SER A 198 12.37 32.06 -13.65
C SER A 198 13.23 32.41 -14.86
#